data_AF-A0A5C9C1J7-F1
#
_entry.id   AF-A0A5C9C1J7-F1
#
_cell.length_a   1.000
_cell.length_b   1.000
_cell.length_c   1.000
_cell.angle_alpha   90.00
_cell.angle_beta   90.00
_cell.angle_gamma   90.00
#
_symmetry.space_group_name_H-M   'P 1'
#
loop_
_entity.id
_entity.type
_entity.pdbx_description
1 polymer ?
#
loop_
_entity_poly.entity_id
_entity_poly.type
_entity_poly.pdbx_seq_one_letter_code
_entity_poly.pdbx_strand_id
1 'polypeptide(L)'
;MALSPYLLYSDGEGNIYEDETLYAVGRAGWDAFEVPEDQWIELPEGGNLYELPGRRGIGIDTLTGEMRLCEKGWAVAAFIPPAHTGLFLAAYETMQGAPTLPLFCYTAVGWQNDKNYVPAVRIEKDIRQEAVGYNEDDIESGTTQLLKAYPDNRLVKHLMDNCCMTYHCPAARNFALGRWECPIPSSPACNANCIGCISFQPADETIVSTQDRLTFKPTAEEIVEFTVPHLMKAPFPIVSFGQGCEGEPLLMWETIKEAILEIRKHTDRGSININTNGSKPDAVKILCDAGLNSIRVSTNSAQKHIYEAYYRPNNYQFEDIIESLKVMNQHGGWSSINYFVFPGITDSEAEYEALRILIRETGLKMIQWRNFNIDPDWYMGKIGMHETGEMLGVKQMMELIREEFPDLKFGYFNPPMERIKGDYNSSYAGAAK
;
A
#
# COMPACT_ATOMS: atom_id res chain seq x y z
N MET A 1 -15.11 -4.54 29.01
CA MET A 1 -16.43 -4.75 28.38
C MET A 1 -16.15 -5.14 26.96
N ALA A 2 -16.91 -6.09 26.45
CA ALA A 2 -17.00 -6.39 25.04
C ALA A 2 -17.19 -5.11 24.21
N LEU A 3 -16.38 -4.90 23.18
CA LEU A 3 -16.54 -3.76 22.29
C LEU A 3 -17.40 -4.20 21.10
N SER A 4 -18.64 -3.73 21.07
CA SER A 4 -19.55 -3.86 19.93
C SER A 4 -19.93 -2.44 19.48
N PRO A 5 -19.12 -1.81 18.61
CA PRO A 5 -19.40 -0.46 18.15
C PRO A 5 -20.72 -0.38 17.37
N TYR A 6 -21.41 0.75 17.45
CA TYR A 6 -22.61 0.98 16.65
C TYR A 6 -22.25 1.27 15.19
N LEU A 7 -23.13 0.86 14.28
CA LEU A 7 -23.00 1.14 12.86
C LEU A 7 -23.08 2.65 12.62
N LEU A 8 -22.21 3.15 11.75
CA LEU A 8 -22.25 4.53 11.27
C LEU A 8 -23.02 4.66 9.95
N TYR A 9 -23.77 5.74 9.79
CA TYR A 9 -24.42 6.11 8.54
C TYR A 9 -24.20 7.59 8.21
N SER A 10 -24.18 7.93 6.93
CA SER A 10 -24.13 9.30 6.43
C SER A 10 -25.50 9.75 5.95
N ASP A 11 -25.84 11.02 6.16
CA ASP A 11 -27.09 11.62 5.68
C ASP A 11 -27.07 12.05 4.20
N GLY A 12 -25.90 11.99 3.54
CA GLY A 12 -25.73 12.50 2.17
C GLY A 12 -25.40 13.99 2.09
N GLU A 13 -25.38 14.69 3.21
CA GLU A 13 -25.05 16.12 3.33
C GLU A 13 -23.69 16.37 4.02
N GLY A 14 -22.96 15.29 4.27
CA GLY A 14 -21.61 15.32 4.87
C GLY A 14 -21.60 15.11 6.38
N ASN A 15 -22.74 14.80 7.01
CA ASN A 15 -22.79 14.46 8.43
C ASN A 15 -22.87 12.95 8.62
N ILE A 16 -22.15 12.45 9.63
CA ILE A 16 -22.10 11.03 9.99
C ILE A 16 -22.68 10.86 11.39
N TYR A 17 -23.53 9.86 11.56
CA TYR A 17 -24.23 9.53 12.80
C TYR A 17 -24.13 8.04 13.09
N GLU A 18 -24.26 7.66 14.36
CA GLU A 18 -24.45 6.28 14.78
C GLU A 18 -25.91 5.85 14.69
N ASP A 19 -26.14 4.61 14.26
CA ASP A 19 -27.41 3.93 14.46
C ASP A 19 -27.33 3.05 15.71
N GLU A 20 -27.80 3.57 16.85
CA GLU A 20 -27.84 2.85 18.13
C GLU A 20 -28.70 1.57 18.09
N THR A 21 -29.44 1.33 17.02
CA THR A 21 -30.22 0.10 16.84
C THR A 21 -29.42 -1.02 16.16
N LEU A 22 -28.23 -0.72 15.65
CA LEU A 22 -27.39 -1.64 14.86
C LEU A 22 -25.95 -1.66 15.37
N TYR A 23 -25.41 -2.84 15.65
CA TYR A 23 -23.97 -3.04 15.80
C TYR A 23 -23.28 -3.14 14.44
N ALA A 24 -22.11 -2.52 14.34
CA ALA A 24 -21.26 -2.56 13.16
C ALA A 24 -20.72 -3.98 12.92
N VAL A 25 -20.67 -4.38 11.66
CA VAL A 25 -20.12 -5.67 11.21
C VAL A 25 -19.06 -5.45 10.15
N GLY A 26 -18.28 -6.49 9.90
CA GLY A 26 -17.25 -6.52 8.88
C GLY A 26 -17.72 -7.28 7.65
N ARG A 27 -17.10 -7.02 6.50
CA ARG A 27 -17.29 -7.77 5.27
C ARG A 27 -15.99 -8.42 4.83
N ALA A 28 -16.08 -9.66 4.38
CA ALA A 28 -15.01 -10.37 3.67
C ALA A 28 -15.61 -11.01 2.42
N GLY A 29 -15.06 -10.70 1.25
CA GLY A 29 -15.61 -11.15 -0.02
C GLY A 29 -16.99 -10.54 -0.26
N TRP A 30 -18.01 -11.39 -0.39
CA TRP A 30 -19.41 -10.97 -0.53
C TRP A 30 -20.21 -11.02 0.77
N ASP A 31 -19.65 -11.62 1.83
CA ASP A 31 -20.39 -11.95 3.03
C ASP A 31 -20.09 -10.99 4.19
N ALA A 32 -21.11 -10.74 5.02
CA ALA A 32 -21.00 -9.96 6.25
C ALA A 32 -20.78 -10.88 7.45
N PHE A 33 -19.94 -10.45 8.39
CA PHE A 33 -19.53 -11.21 9.56
C PHE A 33 -19.50 -10.33 10.79
N GLU A 34 -19.89 -10.90 11.92
CA GLU A 34 -19.59 -10.30 13.22
C GLU A 34 -18.08 -10.13 13.37
N VAL A 35 -17.64 -8.95 13.79
CA VAL A 35 -16.22 -8.67 14.05
C VAL A 35 -15.89 -9.08 15.47
N PRO A 36 -14.87 -9.93 15.70
CA PRO A 36 -14.45 -10.28 17.06
C PRO A 36 -14.04 -9.04 17.87
N GLU A 37 -14.47 -9.00 19.13
CA GLU A 37 -14.28 -7.84 20.02
C GLU A 37 -12.81 -7.42 20.18
N ASP A 38 -11.88 -8.38 20.09
CA ASP A 38 -10.43 -8.17 20.24
C ASP A 38 -9.75 -7.65 18.97
N GLN A 39 -10.49 -7.42 17.89
CA GLN A 39 -9.98 -6.94 16.61
C GLN A 39 -10.26 -5.46 16.37
N TRP A 40 -11.12 -4.85 17.16
CA TRP A 40 -11.38 -3.42 17.09
C TRP A 40 -10.26 -2.62 17.75
N ILE A 41 -9.71 -1.67 17.01
CA ILE A 41 -8.81 -0.64 17.53
C ILE A 41 -9.43 0.73 17.28
N GLU A 42 -9.10 1.71 18.12
CA GLU A 42 -9.45 3.11 17.84
C GLU A 42 -8.86 3.50 16.48
N LEU A 43 -9.66 4.18 15.66
CA LEU A 43 -9.23 4.68 14.35
C LEU A 43 -7.93 5.46 14.50
N PRO A 44 -6.80 4.99 13.95
CA PRO A 44 -5.51 5.63 14.19
C PRO A 44 -5.46 7.04 13.63
N GLU A 45 -4.64 7.90 14.24
CA GLU A 45 -4.47 9.29 13.83
C GLU A 45 -4.07 9.41 12.35
N GLY A 46 -4.71 10.33 11.63
CA GLY A 46 -4.61 10.46 10.16
C GLY A 46 -5.58 9.57 9.38
N GLY A 47 -6.37 8.73 10.07
CA GLY A 47 -7.55 8.07 9.51
C GLY A 47 -8.68 9.06 9.20
N ASN A 48 -9.53 8.69 8.25
CA ASN A 48 -10.68 9.50 7.82
C ASN A 48 -11.90 8.61 7.58
N LEU A 49 -13.09 9.20 7.64
CA LEU A 49 -14.34 8.52 7.29
C LEU A 49 -14.77 8.89 5.87
N TYR A 50 -15.41 7.95 5.20
CA TYR A 50 -15.97 8.11 3.86
C TYR A 50 -17.42 7.70 3.84
N GLU A 51 -18.27 8.56 3.29
CA GLU A 51 -19.57 8.15 2.78
C GLU A 51 -19.39 7.20 1.58
N LEU A 52 -20.27 6.21 1.48
CA LEU A 52 -20.39 5.31 0.34
C LEU A 52 -21.72 5.56 -0.40
N PRO A 53 -21.77 6.51 -1.36
CA PRO A 53 -23.02 6.87 -2.02
C PRO A 53 -23.71 5.68 -2.68
N GLY A 54 -25.02 5.60 -2.50
CA GLY A 54 -25.85 4.53 -3.08
C GLY A 54 -25.65 3.15 -2.43
N ARG A 55 -25.01 3.06 -1.25
CA ARG A 55 -24.82 1.81 -0.51
C ARG A 55 -25.46 1.92 0.87
N ARG A 56 -26.19 0.89 1.29
CA ARG A 56 -26.80 0.83 2.62
C ARG A 56 -25.97 -0.06 3.53
N GLY A 57 -25.62 0.42 4.72
CA GLY A 57 -24.81 -0.36 5.65
C GLY A 57 -25.57 -1.60 6.14
N ILE A 58 -24.87 -2.71 6.35
CA ILE A 58 -25.41 -3.91 7.00
C ILE A 58 -24.95 -3.87 8.46
N GLY A 59 -25.84 -4.17 9.40
CA GLY A 59 -25.51 -4.29 10.82
C GLY A 59 -26.32 -5.37 11.53
N ILE A 60 -25.93 -5.72 12.75
CA ILE A 60 -26.67 -6.64 13.61
C ILE A 60 -27.64 -5.85 14.47
N ASP A 61 -28.93 -6.19 14.42
CA ASP A 61 -29.95 -5.55 15.24
C ASP A 61 -29.71 -5.82 16.73
N THR A 62 -29.66 -4.74 17.51
CA THR A 62 -29.36 -4.77 18.96
C THR A 62 -30.42 -5.48 19.80
N LEU A 63 -31.65 -5.64 19.28
CA LEU A 63 -32.75 -6.31 19.97
C LEU A 63 -32.91 -7.75 19.52
N THR A 64 -32.86 -8.01 18.21
CA THR A 64 -33.13 -9.35 17.65
C THR A 64 -31.88 -10.20 17.44
N GLY A 65 -30.71 -9.58 17.29
CA GLY A 65 -29.47 -10.24 16.91
C GLY A 65 -29.40 -10.64 15.43
N GLU A 66 -30.37 -10.24 14.61
CA GLU A 66 -30.40 -10.55 13.18
C GLU A 66 -29.69 -9.47 12.35
N MET A 67 -29.07 -9.86 11.23
CA MET A 67 -28.51 -8.89 10.29
C MET A 67 -29.60 -8.20 9.48
N ARG A 68 -29.51 -6.88 9.36
CA ARG A 68 -30.38 -6.07 8.48
C ARG A 68 -29.67 -4.84 7.95
N LEU A 69 -30.31 -4.19 6.97
CA LEU A 69 -29.85 -2.92 6.43
C LEU A 69 -30.12 -1.77 7.41
N CYS A 70 -29.23 -0.79 7.39
CA CYS A 70 -29.48 0.54 7.90
C CYS A 70 -30.33 1.32 6.88
N GLU A 71 -31.52 1.76 7.31
CA GLU A 71 -32.45 2.51 6.46
C GLU A 71 -32.32 4.03 6.63
N LYS A 72 -31.46 4.49 7.55
CA LYS A 72 -31.34 5.91 7.93
C LYS A 72 -30.47 6.73 6.97
N GLY A 73 -29.59 6.08 6.19
CA GLY A 73 -28.68 6.78 5.28
C GLY A 73 -27.69 5.86 4.57
N TRP A 74 -26.61 6.45 4.07
CA TRP A 74 -25.56 5.74 3.34
C TRP A 74 -24.57 5.06 4.27
N ALA A 75 -24.00 3.95 3.81
CA ALA A 75 -22.93 3.25 4.50
C ALA A 75 -21.71 4.16 4.66
N VAL A 76 -20.97 3.94 5.74
CA VAL A 76 -19.73 4.64 6.04
C VAL A 76 -18.59 3.62 6.11
N ALA A 77 -17.44 3.99 5.55
CA ALA A 77 -16.18 3.26 5.68
C ALA A 77 -15.10 4.16 6.28
N ALA A 78 -14.00 3.55 6.70
CA ALA A 78 -12.81 4.27 7.14
C ALA A 78 -11.61 4.03 6.22
N PHE A 79 -10.88 5.11 5.96
CA PHE A 79 -9.46 5.06 5.63
C PHE A 79 -8.66 4.85 6.89
N ILE A 80 -7.85 3.79 6.89
CA ILE A 80 -6.86 3.57 7.93
C ILE A 80 -5.48 4.00 7.42
N PRO A 81 -4.70 4.73 8.22
CA PRO A 81 -3.42 5.27 7.77
C PRO A 81 -2.38 4.16 7.57
N PRO A 82 -1.29 4.45 6.83
CA PRO A 82 -0.15 3.56 6.72
C PRO A 82 0.31 2.97 8.06
N ALA A 83 0.94 1.80 8.03
CA ALA A 83 1.30 0.97 9.18
C ALA A 83 0.18 0.12 9.80
N HIS A 84 -1.08 0.27 9.33
CA HIS A 84 -2.21 -0.54 9.77
C HIS A 84 -2.82 -1.32 8.61
N THR A 85 -3.18 -2.57 8.85
CA THR A 85 -3.86 -3.44 7.90
C THR A 85 -5.28 -3.71 8.38
N GLY A 86 -6.25 -3.46 7.52
CA GLY A 86 -7.68 -3.67 7.77
C GLY A 86 -7.99 -5.16 7.69
N LEU A 87 -8.77 -5.63 8.65
CA LEU A 87 -9.15 -7.04 8.76
C LEU A 87 -10.49 -7.31 8.08
N PHE A 88 -11.34 -6.29 7.95
CA PHE A 88 -12.64 -6.36 7.29
C PHE A 88 -12.92 -5.11 6.46
N LEU A 89 -13.64 -5.30 5.35
CA LEU A 89 -14.23 -4.24 4.55
C LEU A 89 -15.52 -3.74 5.21
N ALA A 90 -15.96 -2.53 4.87
CA ALA A 90 -17.28 -2.05 5.27
C ALA A 90 -18.38 -2.95 4.68
N ALA A 91 -19.32 -3.38 5.52
CA ALA A 91 -20.44 -4.20 5.11
C ALA A 91 -21.60 -3.34 4.60
N TYR A 92 -21.99 -3.57 3.35
CA TYR A 92 -23.08 -2.83 2.72
C TYR A 92 -23.77 -3.65 1.63
N GLU A 93 -24.99 -3.25 1.28
CA GLU A 93 -25.64 -3.62 0.04
C GLU A 93 -25.57 -2.46 -0.96
N THR A 94 -25.13 -2.75 -2.19
CA THR A 94 -25.05 -1.78 -3.28
C THR A 94 -26.40 -1.65 -3.96
N MET A 95 -26.96 -0.43 -3.94
CA MET A 95 -28.23 -0.14 -4.57
C MET A 95 -28.07 0.05 -6.08
N GLN A 96 -29.16 -0.11 -6.83
CA GLN A 96 -29.18 0.16 -8.26
C GLN A 96 -28.76 1.60 -8.57
N GLY A 97 -27.78 1.76 -9.46
CA GLY A 97 -27.28 3.07 -9.88
C GLY A 97 -26.22 3.68 -8.97
N ALA A 98 -25.74 2.95 -7.96
CA ALA A 98 -24.61 3.40 -7.15
C ALA A 98 -23.35 3.61 -8.02
N PRO A 99 -22.58 4.69 -7.80
CA PRO A 99 -21.34 4.93 -8.54
C PRO A 99 -20.24 3.96 -8.11
N THR A 100 -19.27 3.74 -9.00
CA THR A 100 -18.01 3.10 -8.63
C THR A 100 -17.25 4.00 -7.67
N LEU A 101 -16.77 3.42 -6.57
CA LEU A 101 -16.03 4.16 -5.56
C LEU A 101 -14.60 4.49 -6.04
N PRO A 102 -14.02 5.61 -5.59
CA PRO A 102 -12.62 5.96 -5.88
C PRO A 102 -11.61 4.91 -5.38
N LEU A 103 -10.33 5.09 -5.72
CA LEU A 103 -9.25 4.19 -5.31
C LEU A 103 -8.78 4.49 -3.88
N PHE A 104 -9.62 4.16 -2.89
CA PHE A 104 -9.31 4.21 -1.46
C PHE A 104 -9.55 2.86 -0.78
N CYS A 105 -9.04 2.71 0.45
CA CYS A 105 -9.42 1.56 1.27
C CYS A 105 -10.77 1.83 1.96
N TYR A 106 -11.59 0.78 2.03
CA TYR A 106 -12.96 0.85 2.55
C TYR A 106 -13.12 -0.09 3.75
N THR A 107 -12.39 0.20 4.82
CA THR A 107 -12.39 -0.62 6.04
C THR A 107 -13.70 -0.42 6.80
N ALA A 108 -14.22 -1.47 7.45
CA ALA A 108 -15.36 -1.32 8.35
C ALA A 108 -15.05 -0.32 9.48
N VAL A 109 -16.07 0.39 9.94
CA VAL A 109 -15.96 1.34 11.03
C VAL A 109 -17.23 1.35 11.85
N GLY A 110 -17.09 1.53 13.16
CA GLY A 110 -18.20 1.77 14.05
C GLY A 110 -17.86 2.78 15.13
N TRP A 111 -18.88 3.22 15.86
CA TRP A 111 -18.79 4.28 16.84
C TRP A 111 -19.12 3.78 18.23
N GLN A 112 -18.31 4.15 19.22
CA GLN A 112 -18.60 3.88 20.62
C GLN A 112 -17.85 4.86 21.51
N ASN A 113 -18.50 5.36 22.57
CA ASN A 113 -17.85 6.20 23.60
C ASN A 113 -17.03 7.37 23.00
N ASP A 114 -17.66 8.16 22.12
CA ASP A 114 -17.07 9.34 21.45
C ASP A 114 -15.86 9.05 20.55
N LYS A 115 -15.73 7.80 20.08
CA LYS A 115 -14.59 7.35 19.27
C LYS A 115 -15.02 6.46 18.12
N ASN A 116 -14.27 6.56 17.02
CA ASN A 116 -14.36 5.64 15.90
C ASN A 116 -13.45 4.43 16.16
N TYR A 117 -13.95 3.24 15.86
CA TYR A 117 -13.21 1.98 15.92
C TYR A 117 -13.23 1.30 14.56
N VAL A 118 -12.13 0.66 14.22
CA VAL A 118 -11.93 -0.10 12.98
C VAL A 118 -11.35 -1.47 13.30
N PRO A 119 -11.71 -2.53 12.55
CA PRO A 119 -11.08 -3.82 12.70
C PRO A 119 -9.75 -3.82 11.95
N ALA A 120 -8.65 -3.61 12.68
CA ALA A 120 -7.34 -3.46 12.08
C ALA A 120 -6.23 -3.93 13.02
N VAL A 121 -5.11 -4.32 12.43
CA VAL A 121 -3.87 -4.62 13.17
C VAL A 121 -2.79 -3.63 12.77
N ARG A 122 -2.03 -3.14 13.75
CA ARG A 122 -0.81 -2.39 13.46
C ARG A 122 0.30 -3.37 13.06
N ILE A 123 0.77 -3.25 11.83
CA ILE A 123 1.76 -4.16 11.24
C ILE A 123 3.18 -3.57 11.23
N GLU A 124 3.31 -2.25 11.40
CA GLU A 124 4.59 -1.55 11.30
C GLU A 124 4.81 -0.58 12.47
N LYS A 125 6.02 -0.59 13.01
CA LYS A 125 6.42 0.27 14.14
C LYS A 125 7.17 1.52 13.72
N ASP A 126 7.73 1.50 12.51
CA ASP A 126 8.45 2.64 11.97
C ASP A 126 7.52 3.83 11.76
N ILE A 127 7.87 4.98 12.36
CA ILE A 127 7.00 6.17 12.39
C ILE A 127 7.04 7.00 11.10
N ARG A 128 7.76 6.55 10.06
CA ARG A 128 8.16 7.43 8.96
C ARG A 128 7.04 8.05 8.13
N GLN A 129 5.83 7.50 8.18
CA GLN A 129 4.65 8.04 7.51
C GLN A 129 3.52 8.37 8.49
N GLU A 130 3.82 8.47 9.78
CA GLU A 130 2.83 8.92 10.77
C GLU A 130 2.52 10.40 10.58
N ALA A 131 1.22 10.73 10.60
CA ALA A 131 0.72 12.08 10.32
C ALA A 131 1.36 13.15 11.22
N VAL A 132 1.51 12.84 12.51
CA VAL A 132 2.13 13.72 13.52
C VAL A 132 3.54 14.20 13.15
N GLY A 133 4.26 13.45 12.31
CA GLY A 133 5.61 13.78 11.90
C GLY A 133 5.69 14.85 10.80
N TYR A 134 4.57 15.27 10.21
CA TYR A 134 4.52 16.20 9.07
C TYR A 134 4.08 17.60 9.51
N ASN A 135 5.07 18.47 9.76
CA ASN A 135 4.84 19.89 9.99
C ASN A 135 4.81 20.63 8.65
N GLU A 136 3.73 21.37 8.36
CA GLU A 136 3.53 22.00 7.05
C GLU A 136 4.55 23.13 6.77
N ASP A 137 4.89 23.95 7.77
CA ASP A 137 5.87 25.04 7.63
C ASP A 137 7.27 24.50 7.27
N ASP A 138 7.69 23.42 7.94
CA ASP A 138 8.96 22.74 7.67
C ASP A 138 8.97 22.13 6.27
N ILE A 139 7.84 21.55 5.82
CA ILE A 139 7.70 20.97 4.48
C ILE A 139 7.78 22.07 3.41
N GLU A 140 7.08 23.19 3.59
CA GLU A 140 7.11 24.32 2.65
C GLU A 140 8.52 24.92 2.55
N SER A 141 9.19 25.08 3.70
CA SER A 141 10.56 25.56 3.77
C SER A 141 11.53 24.61 3.07
N GLY A 142 11.43 23.30 3.35
CA GLY A 142 12.25 22.26 2.72
C GLY A 142 12.04 22.19 1.20
N THR A 143 10.79 22.27 0.76
CA THR A 143 10.39 22.34 -0.65
C THR A 143 11.05 23.52 -1.35
N THR A 144 10.95 24.71 -0.76
CA THR A 144 11.57 25.94 -1.29
C THR A 144 13.09 25.82 -1.37
N GLN A 145 13.72 25.23 -0.36
CA GLN A 145 15.17 25.03 -0.32
C GLN A 145 15.64 24.05 -1.41
N LEU A 146 14.93 22.93 -1.61
CA LEU A 146 15.26 21.94 -2.63
C LEU A 146 15.11 22.50 -4.04
N LEU A 147 14.02 23.21 -4.33
CA LEU A 147 13.81 23.86 -5.63
C LEU A 147 14.90 24.90 -5.94
N LYS A 148 15.39 25.61 -4.92
CA LYS A 148 16.49 26.57 -5.06
C LYS A 148 17.85 25.87 -5.25
N ALA A 149 18.07 24.74 -4.59
CA ALA A 149 19.32 23.98 -4.66
C ALA A 149 19.49 23.26 -6.00
N TYR A 150 18.38 22.82 -6.62
CA TYR A 150 18.36 22.05 -7.86
C TYR A 150 17.44 22.69 -8.92
N PRO A 151 17.72 23.93 -9.37
CA PRO A 151 16.80 24.70 -10.20
C PRO A 151 16.54 24.09 -11.59
N ASP A 152 17.51 23.33 -12.13
CA ASP A 152 17.43 22.72 -13.45
C ASP A 152 17.03 21.23 -13.40
N ASN A 153 16.82 20.67 -12.20
CA ASN A 153 16.50 19.25 -12.02
C ASN A 153 14.99 19.01 -12.11
N ARG A 154 14.55 18.36 -13.20
CA ARG A 154 13.12 18.15 -13.46
C ARG A 154 12.48 17.17 -12.47
N LEU A 155 13.25 16.21 -11.94
CA LEU A 155 12.76 15.29 -10.92
C LEU A 155 12.50 16.01 -9.60
N VAL A 156 13.45 16.81 -9.12
CA VAL A 156 13.25 17.58 -7.88
C VAL A 156 12.05 18.51 -8.03
N LYS A 157 11.92 19.19 -9.17
CA LYS A 157 10.74 20.02 -9.46
C LYS A 157 9.43 19.21 -9.38
N HIS A 158 9.37 18.05 -10.03
CA HIS A 158 8.18 17.18 -9.98
C HIS A 158 7.88 16.69 -8.55
N LEU A 159 8.90 16.27 -7.82
CA LEU A 159 8.76 15.79 -6.44
C LEU A 159 8.22 16.88 -5.51
N MET A 160 8.72 18.11 -5.66
CA MET A 160 8.34 19.22 -4.79
C MET A 160 6.99 19.81 -5.18
N ASP A 161 6.79 20.19 -6.44
CA ASP A 161 5.57 20.88 -6.87
C ASP A 161 4.35 19.93 -6.89
N ASN A 162 4.53 18.69 -7.35
CA ASN A 162 3.41 17.76 -7.53
C ASN A 162 3.34 16.79 -6.35
N CYS A 163 4.37 15.97 -6.14
CA CYS A 163 4.27 14.89 -5.16
C CYS A 163 4.14 15.41 -3.72
N CYS A 164 4.94 16.40 -3.34
CA CYS A 164 4.98 16.94 -1.97
C CYS A 164 3.79 17.86 -1.69
N MET A 165 3.59 18.87 -2.55
CA MET A 165 2.62 19.95 -2.29
C MET A 165 1.21 19.68 -2.82
N THR A 166 1.04 18.82 -3.84
CA THR A 166 -0.28 18.53 -4.42
C THR A 166 -0.82 17.18 -3.97
N TYR A 167 -0.04 16.12 -4.10
CA TYR A 167 -0.48 14.76 -3.75
C TYR A 167 -0.23 14.42 -2.27
N HIS A 168 0.47 15.28 -1.54
CA HIS A 168 0.88 15.05 -0.15
C HIS A 168 1.58 13.70 0.06
N CYS A 169 2.37 13.26 -0.92
CA CYS A 169 3.07 11.98 -0.92
C CYS A 169 4.03 11.90 0.29
N PRO A 170 3.85 10.91 1.19
CA PRO A 170 4.68 10.77 2.39
C PRO A 170 6.19 10.72 2.12
N ALA A 171 6.60 10.05 1.03
CA ALA A 171 8.01 9.94 0.66
C ALA A 171 8.57 11.28 0.15
N ALA A 172 7.82 12.03 -0.66
CA ALA A 172 8.26 13.34 -1.13
C ALA A 172 8.35 14.36 0.01
N ARG A 173 7.39 14.33 0.95
CA ARG A 173 7.42 15.14 2.17
C ARG A 173 8.59 14.78 3.07
N ASN A 174 8.92 13.50 3.21
CA ASN A 174 10.11 13.06 3.95
C ASN A 174 11.41 13.53 3.30
N PHE A 175 11.47 13.56 1.96
CA PHE A 175 12.61 14.15 1.25
C PHE A 175 12.72 15.66 1.50
N ALA A 176 11.61 16.40 1.46
CA ALA A 176 11.58 17.82 1.83
C ALA A 176 12.09 18.06 3.27
N LEU A 177 11.77 17.14 4.18
CA LEU A 177 12.25 17.16 5.57
C LEU A 177 13.66 16.57 5.76
N GLY A 178 14.35 16.15 4.69
CA GLY A 178 15.71 15.63 4.73
C GLY A 178 15.88 14.31 5.49
N ARG A 179 14.86 13.45 5.52
CA ARG A 179 14.84 12.21 6.31
C ARG A 179 14.36 10.98 5.53
N TRP A 180 14.83 9.80 5.96
CA TRP A 180 14.31 8.48 5.58
C TRP A 180 14.27 8.21 4.06
N GLU A 181 13.08 7.90 3.52
CA GLU A 181 12.89 7.47 2.14
C GLU A 181 12.71 8.65 1.19
N CYS A 182 13.59 8.74 0.20
CA CYS A 182 13.53 9.69 -0.90
C CYS A 182 13.04 8.98 -2.19
N PRO A 183 11.93 9.43 -2.79
CA PRO A 183 11.34 8.79 -3.95
C PRO A 183 12.05 9.18 -5.26
N ILE A 184 12.18 8.24 -6.20
CA ILE A 184 12.72 8.45 -7.54
C ILE A 184 11.71 7.95 -8.59
N PRO A 185 10.78 8.80 -9.07
CA PRO A 185 9.95 8.45 -10.22
C PRO A 185 10.81 8.42 -11.48
N SER A 186 10.73 7.34 -12.25
CA SER A 186 11.66 7.05 -13.34
C SER A 186 10.99 6.71 -14.68
N SER A 187 9.77 6.17 -14.66
CA SER A 187 9.18 5.54 -15.84
C SER A 187 7.86 6.20 -16.27
N PRO A 188 7.81 6.81 -17.47
CA PRO A 188 6.56 7.32 -18.03
C PRO A 188 5.68 6.22 -18.65
N ALA A 189 6.15 4.97 -18.70
CA ALA A 189 5.48 3.86 -19.37
C ALA A 189 5.23 2.69 -18.41
N CYS A 190 4.19 1.90 -18.66
CA CYS A 190 3.88 0.69 -17.91
C CYS A 190 3.64 -0.48 -18.87
N ASN A 191 3.95 -1.69 -18.43
CA ASN A 191 3.66 -2.93 -19.16
C ASN A 191 2.55 -3.75 -18.50
N ALA A 192 1.75 -3.13 -17.64
CA ALA A 192 0.55 -3.72 -17.03
C ALA A 192 -0.64 -2.79 -17.26
N ASN A 193 -1.82 -3.37 -17.51
CA ASN A 193 -3.06 -2.64 -17.72
C ASN A 193 -3.99 -2.83 -16.51
N CYS A 194 -3.48 -2.51 -15.31
CA CYS A 194 -4.17 -2.82 -14.06
C CYS A 194 -5.58 -2.23 -14.03
N ILE A 195 -6.55 -2.99 -13.52
CA ILE A 195 -7.93 -2.52 -13.35
C ILE A 195 -7.97 -1.19 -12.57
N GLY A 196 -7.31 -1.13 -11.41
CA GLY A 196 -7.28 0.04 -10.52
C GLY A 196 -5.95 0.79 -10.53
N CYS A 197 -5.35 1.05 -11.69
CA CYS A 197 -4.08 1.78 -11.74
C CYS A 197 -4.23 3.22 -11.20
N ILE A 198 -3.39 3.57 -10.22
CA ILE A 198 -3.45 4.88 -9.53
C ILE A 198 -2.80 6.03 -10.31
N SER A 199 -2.01 5.72 -11.35
CA SER A 199 -1.31 6.71 -12.18
C SER A 199 -1.88 6.88 -13.58
N PHE A 200 -2.80 5.99 -13.98
CA PHE A 200 -3.39 6.02 -15.31
C PHE A 200 -4.69 5.21 -15.33
N GLN A 201 -5.81 5.85 -15.63
CA GLN A 201 -7.09 5.20 -15.87
C GLN A 201 -7.45 5.37 -17.36
N PRO A 202 -7.92 4.30 -18.04
CA PRO A 202 -8.46 4.41 -19.39
C PRO A 202 -9.58 5.46 -19.48
N ALA A 203 -9.69 6.14 -20.62
CA ALA A 203 -10.67 7.22 -20.80
C ALA A 203 -12.14 6.76 -20.76
N ASP A 204 -12.38 5.47 -20.90
CA ASP A 204 -13.70 4.83 -20.84
C ASP A 204 -14.09 4.36 -19.42
N GLU A 205 -13.17 4.41 -18.45
CA GLU A 205 -13.48 4.13 -17.04
C GLU A 205 -13.93 5.41 -16.32
N THR A 206 -14.83 5.28 -15.35
CA THR A 206 -15.37 6.42 -14.58
C THR A 206 -14.50 6.85 -13.40
N ILE A 207 -13.51 6.03 -13.05
CA ILE A 207 -12.59 6.28 -11.93
C ILE A 207 -11.45 7.19 -12.41
N VAL A 208 -11.09 8.16 -11.56
CA VAL A 208 -9.96 9.05 -11.82
C VAL A 208 -8.72 8.53 -11.09
N SER A 209 -7.57 8.64 -11.74
CA SER A 209 -6.27 8.37 -11.12
C SER A 209 -5.99 9.35 -9.99
N THR A 210 -5.45 8.88 -8.87
CA THR A 210 -5.14 9.74 -7.72
C THR A 210 -3.85 10.54 -7.91
N GLN A 211 -3.02 10.15 -8.87
CA GLN A 211 -1.76 10.82 -9.24
C GLN A 211 -1.60 10.80 -10.76
N ASP A 212 -0.93 11.80 -11.33
CA ASP A 212 -0.65 11.82 -12.76
C ASP A 212 0.67 11.09 -13.05
N ARG A 213 0.67 10.29 -14.13
CA ARG A 213 1.88 9.62 -14.59
C ARG A 213 2.93 10.63 -15.07
N LEU A 214 4.17 10.41 -14.65
CA LEU A 214 5.36 11.11 -15.10
C LEU A 214 5.39 11.17 -16.64
N THR A 215 5.66 12.34 -17.20
CA THR A 215 5.59 12.59 -18.65
C THR A 215 6.95 12.61 -19.33
N PHE A 216 8.03 12.39 -18.57
CA PHE A 216 9.39 12.41 -19.07
C PHE A 216 10.21 11.23 -18.52
N LYS A 217 11.28 10.88 -19.23
CA LYS A 217 12.31 9.97 -18.74
C LYS A 217 13.44 10.81 -18.13
N PRO A 218 13.76 10.66 -16.82
CA PRO A 218 14.90 11.37 -16.23
C PRO A 218 16.22 10.79 -16.73
N THR A 219 17.30 11.57 -16.61
CA THR A 219 18.65 11.07 -16.84
C THR A 219 19.26 10.50 -15.55
N ALA A 220 20.35 9.74 -15.68
CA ALA A 220 21.08 9.24 -14.52
C ALA A 220 21.65 10.39 -13.68
N GLU A 221 22.12 11.46 -14.34
CA GLU A 221 22.66 12.65 -13.68
C GLU A 221 21.60 13.35 -12.83
N GLU A 222 20.38 13.55 -13.36
CA GLU A 222 19.26 14.11 -12.59
C GLU A 222 18.95 13.28 -11.34
N ILE A 223 19.08 11.95 -11.42
CA ILE A 223 18.84 11.06 -10.28
C ILE A 223 19.98 11.20 -9.25
N VAL A 224 21.23 11.13 -9.69
CA VAL A 224 22.41 11.16 -8.81
C VAL A 224 22.49 12.47 -8.03
N GLU A 225 22.17 13.59 -8.68
CA GLU A 225 22.36 14.95 -8.18
C GLU A 225 21.76 15.18 -6.79
N PHE A 226 20.53 14.69 -6.55
CA PHE A 226 19.86 14.85 -5.25
C PHE A 226 19.93 13.60 -4.36
N THR A 227 20.09 12.42 -4.94
CA THR A 227 20.08 11.15 -4.17
C THR A 227 21.37 10.93 -3.40
N VAL A 228 22.54 11.27 -3.95
CA VAL A 228 23.82 11.14 -3.23
C VAL A 228 23.85 12.02 -1.97
N PRO A 229 23.55 13.34 -2.04
CA PRO A 229 23.47 14.17 -0.85
C PRO A 229 22.45 13.66 0.19
N HIS A 230 21.31 13.13 -0.25
CA HIS A 230 20.30 12.54 0.64
C HIS A 230 20.85 11.32 1.39
N LEU A 231 21.40 10.34 0.66
CA LEU A 231 21.95 9.12 1.23
C LEU A 231 23.06 9.39 2.25
N MET A 232 23.88 10.41 2.01
CA MET A 232 24.97 10.79 2.89
C MET A 232 24.52 11.49 4.18
N LYS A 233 23.34 12.12 4.20
CA LYS A 233 22.90 12.98 5.31
C LYS A 233 21.74 12.41 6.10
N ALA A 234 20.70 11.91 5.41
CA ALA A 234 19.45 11.50 6.04
C ALA A 234 19.65 10.35 7.04
N PRO A 235 18.94 10.35 8.18
CA PRO A 235 18.87 9.19 9.07
C PRO A 235 18.10 8.04 8.39
N PHE A 236 18.53 6.80 8.62
CA PHE A 236 17.98 5.59 7.99
C PHE A 236 17.72 5.78 6.48
N PRO A 237 18.74 6.19 5.72
CA PRO A 237 18.53 6.71 4.37
C PRO A 237 18.13 5.61 3.39
N ILE A 238 17.08 5.90 2.63
CA ILE A 238 16.59 5.05 1.53
C ILE A 238 16.37 5.94 0.32
N VAL A 239 16.74 5.45 -0.85
CA VAL A 239 16.25 5.97 -2.13
C VAL A 239 15.50 4.87 -2.84
N SER A 240 14.30 5.19 -3.35
CA SER A 240 13.40 4.18 -3.92
C SER A 240 13.00 4.57 -5.34
N PHE A 241 13.36 3.74 -6.32
CA PHE A 241 12.72 3.75 -7.63
C PHE A 241 11.30 3.17 -7.51
N GLY A 242 10.36 3.58 -8.35
CA GLY A 242 8.98 3.07 -8.34
C GLY A 242 8.06 3.83 -7.40
N GLN A 243 7.25 4.73 -7.95
CA GLN A 243 6.37 5.66 -7.23
C GLN A 243 4.94 5.63 -7.75
N GLY A 244 4.00 6.15 -6.95
CA GLY A 244 2.59 6.21 -7.34
C GLY A 244 2.30 7.10 -8.55
N CYS A 245 3.21 8.02 -8.88
CA CYS A 245 3.12 8.92 -10.02
C CYS A 245 3.88 8.43 -11.27
N GLU A 246 4.28 7.16 -11.35
CA GLU A 246 4.98 6.61 -12.52
C GLU A 246 4.31 5.33 -13.05
N GLY A 247 4.85 4.77 -14.13
CA GLY A 247 4.51 3.45 -14.64
C GLY A 247 5.38 2.34 -14.02
N GLU A 248 5.94 1.46 -14.84
CA GLU A 248 6.79 0.35 -14.37
C GLU A 248 8.29 0.73 -14.47
N PRO A 249 9.01 0.87 -13.33
CA PRO A 249 10.42 1.30 -13.33
C PRO A 249 11.39 0.30 -13.96
N LEU A 250 11.12 -1.01 -13.99
CA LEU A 250 11.97 -1.97 -14.69
C LEU A 250 12.01 -1.74 -16.20
N LEU A 251 11.09 -0.96 -16.77
CA LEU A 251 11.21 -0.51 -18.17
C LEU A 251 12.37 0.46 -18.37
N MET A 252 12.86 1.10 -17.30
CA MET A 252 13.94 2.09 -17.28
C MET A 252 15.24 1.54 -16.69
N TRP A 253 15.41 0.21 -16.66
CA TRP A 253 16.53 -0.45 -16.00
C TRP A 253 17.91 0.05 -16.44
N GLU A 254 18.09 0.48 -17.69
CA GLU A 254 19.38 1.03 -18.17
C GLU A 254 19.76 2.32 -17.44
N THR A 255 18.82 3.25 -17.34
CA THR A 255 19.01 4.52 -16.62
C THR A 255 19.16 4.28 -15.12
N ILE A 256 18.36 3.36 -14.56
CA ILE A 256 18.48 2.98 -13.14
C ILE A 256 19.86 2.37 -12.87
N LYS A 257 20.36 1.47 -13.73
CA LYS A 257 21.70 0.88 -13.62
C LYS A 257 22.78 1.96 -13.61
N GLU A 258 22.73 2.89 -14.55
CA GLU A 258 23.70 4.00 -14.63
C GLU A 258 23.68 4.87 -13.37
N ALA A 259 22.48 5.22 -12.88
CA ALA A 259 22.31 5.97 -11.65
C ALA A 259 22.87 5.22 -10.43
N ILE A 260 22.57 3.91 -10.29
CA ILE A 260 23.08 3.09 -9.17
C ILE A 260 24.61 3.02 -9.19
N LEU A 261 25.21 2.73 -10.35
CA LEU A 261 26.66 2.66 -10.49
C LEU A 261 27.31 4.00 -10.11
N GLU A 262 26.74 5.12 -10.54
CA GLU A 262 27.26 6.43 -10.21
C GLU A 262 27.08 6.77 -8.73
N ILE A 263 25.89 6.55 -8.15
CA ILE A 263 25.63 6.73 -6.70
C ILE A 263 26.68 5.97 -5.87
N ARG A 264 26.96 4.71 -6.24
CA ARG A 264 27.88 3.83 -5.50
C ARG A 264 29.36 4.22 -5.64
N LYS A 265 29.73 5.09 -6.59
CA LYS A 265 31.06 5.71 -6.60
C LYS A 265 31.22 6.78 -5.52
N HIS A 266 30.13 7.44 -5.13
CA HIS A 266 30.14 8.54 -4.16
C HIS A 266 29.84 8.08 -2.74
N THR A 267 28.99 7.05 -2.57
CA THR A 267 28.63 6.55 -1.24
C THR A 267 28.14 5.10 -1.23
N ASP A 268 28.54 4.35 -0.21
CA ASP A 268 28.03 3.02 0.16
C ASP A 268 26.86 3.09 1.17
N ARG A 269 26.53 4.30 1.66
CA ARG A 269 25.50 4.51 2.67
C ARG A 269 24.10 4.35 2.09
N GLY A 270 23.20 3.82 2.93
CA GLY A 270 21.76 3.73 2.69
C GLY A 270 21.33 2.65 1.70
N SER A 271 20.02 2.41 1.69
CA SER A 271 19.40 1.39 0.84
C SER A 271 18.97 1.99 -0.49
N ILE A 272 19.34 1.34 -1.60
CA ILE A 272 18.72 1.56 -2.89
C ILE A 272 17.67 0.47 -3.10
N ASN A 273 16.41 0.89 -3.20
CA ASN A 273 15.25 0.03 -3.38
C ASN A 273 14.59 0.28 -4.73
N ILE A 274 13.90 -0.74 -5.26
CA ILE A 274 12.98 -0.59 -6.39
C ILE A 274 11.61 -1.19 -6.06
N ASN A 275 10.56 -0.39 -6.19
CA ASN A 275 9.17 -0.81 -6.13
C ASN A 275 8.70 -1.11 -7.56
N THR A 276 8.25 -2.32 -7.86
CA THR A 276 8.01 -2.77 -9.23
C THR A 276 6.86 -3.77 -9.28
N ASN A 277 6.32 -4.06 -10.46
CA ASN A 277 5.50 -5.25 -10.70
C ASN A 277 6.33 -6.54 -10.85
N GLY A 278 7.66 -6.48 -10.92
CA GLY A 278 8.55 -7.64 -11.03
C GLY A 278 8.61 -8.26 -12.43
N SER A 279 8.16 -7.56 -13.47
CA SER A 279 7.96 -8.11 -14.82
C SER A 279 9.24 -8.41 -15.63
N LYS A 280 10.45 -8.14 -15.11
CA LYS A 280 11.71 -8.31 -15.85
C LYS A 280 12.84 -8.87 -14.98
N PRO A 281 12.92 -10.19 -14.79
CA PRO A 281 13.97 -10.83 -13.99
C PRO A 281 15.39 -10.54 -14.47
N ASP A 282 15.61 -10.51 -15.78
CA ASP A 282 16.93 -10.20 -16.36
C ASP A 282 17.40 -8.78 -16.00
N ALA A 283 16.47 -7.81 -16.01
CA ALA A 283 16.75 -6.45 -15.58
C ALA A 283 17.05 -6.41 -14.07
N VAL A 284 16.28 -7.14 -13.25
CA VAL A 284 16.53 -7.25 -11.81
C VAL A 284 17.94 -7.79 -11.55
N LYS A 285 18.37 -8.84 -12.27
CA LYS A 285 19.72 -9.39 -12.15
C LYS A 285 20.80 -8.34 -12.42
N ILE A 286 20.68 -7.62 -13.54
CA ILE A 286 21.62 -6.55 -13.92
C ILE A 286 21.65 -5.43 -12.86
N LEU A 287 20.50 -5.08 -12.28
CA LEU A 287 20.42 -4.07 -11.23
C LEU A 287 21.04 -4.55 -9.91
N CYS A 288 20.89 -5.84 -9.57
CA CYS A 288 21.58 -6.46 -8.42
C CYS A 288 23.10 -6.36 -8.60
N ASP A 289 23.62 -6.73 -9.77
CA ASP A 289 25.05 -6.63 -10.12
C ASP A 289 25.57 -5.19 -10.02
N ALA A 290 24.71 -4.19 -10.29
CA ALA A 290 25.06 -2.78 -10.17
C ALA A 290 25.09 -2.25 -8.72
N GLY A 291 24.44 -2.94 -7.78
CA GLY A 291 24.39 -2.55 -6.36
C GLY A 291 23.00 -2.22 -5.81
N LEU A 292 21.92 -2.65 -6.47
CA LEU A 292 20.57 -2.62 -5.92
C LEU A 292 20.50 -3.46 -4.62
N ASN A 293 19.91 -2.92 -3.56
CA ASN A 293 19.88 -3.60 -2.26
C ASN A 293 18.58 -4.34 -1.97
N SER A 294 17.47 -3.84 -2.50
CA SER A 294 16.15 -4.37 -2.19
C SER A 294 15.16 -4.18 -3.33
N ILE A 295 14.19 -5.10 -3.41
CA ILE A 295 13.08 -5.08 -4.36
C ILE A 295 11.79 -5.25 -3.59
N ARG A 296 10.77 -4.52 -4.02
CA ARG A 296 9.40 -4.70 -3.60
C ARG A 296 8.51 -4.96 -4.81
N VAL A 297 8.09 -6.21 -4.98
CA VAL A 297 7.18 -6.62 -6.05
C VAL A 297 5.73 -6.45 -5.61
N SER A 298 4.94 -5.65 -6.32
CA SER A 298 3.52 -5.47 -6.00
C SER A 298 2.67 -6.57 -6.60
N THR A 299 1.75 -7.10 -5.79
CA THR A 299 0.80 -8.12 -6.23
C THR A 299 -0.51 -8.06 -5.43
N ASN A 300 -1.63 -8.26 -6.11
CA ASN A 300 -2.95 -8.45 -5.49
C ASN A 300 -3.20 -9.89 -5.07
N SER A 301 -2.43 -10.85 -5.60
CA SER A 301 -2.61 -12.27 -5.31
C SER A 301 -1.37 -13.11 -5.66
N ALA A 302 -1.11 -14.15 -4.87
CA ALA A 302 -0.18 -15.23 -5.16
C ALA A 302 -0.77 -16.28 -6.10
N GLN A 303 -2.08 -16.23 -6.39
CA GLN A 303 -2.73 -17.04 -7.40
C GLN A 303 -2.68 -16.37 -8.77
N LYS A 304 -2.07 -17.06 -9.74
CA LYS A 304 -1.87 -16.57 -11.11
C LYS A 304 -3.12 -15.99 -11.76
N HIS A 305 -4.25 -16.70 -11.69
CA HIS A 305 -5.47 -16.27 -12.38
C HIS A 305 -6.06 -14.97 -11.81
N ILE A 306 -5.98 -14.77 -10.49
CA ILE A 306 -6.42 -13.52 -9.82
C ILE A 306 -5.45 -12.37 -10.12
N TYR A 307 -4.14 -12.67 -10.14
CA TYR A 307 -3.12 -11.72 -10.55
C TYR A 307 -3.34 -11.23 -11.98
N GLU A 308 -3.48 -12.15 -12.94
CA GLU A 308 -3.62 -11.84 -14.36
C GLU A 308 -4.92 -11.09 -14.67
N ALA A 309 -6.00 -11.40 -13.96
CA ALA A 309 -7.26 -10.68 -14.09
C ALA A 309 -7.13 -9.20 -13.67
N TYR A 310 -6.36 -8.93 -12.62
CA TYR A 310 -6.13 -7.57 -12.13
C TYR A 310 -5.05 -6.82 -12.90
N TYR A 311 -3.82 -7.33 -12.94
CA TYR A 311 -2.66 -6.64 -13.54
C TYR A 311 -2.74 -6.59 -15.06
N ARG A 312 -3.42 -7.55 -15.69
CA ARG A 312 -3.52 -7.70 -17.15
C ARG A 312 -2.14 -7.54 -17.82
N PRO A 313 -1.21 -8.48 -17.56
CA PRO A 313 0.17 -8.39 -18.02
C PRO A 313 0.28 -8.16 -19.52
N ASN A 314 1.18 -7.27 -19.94
CA ASN A 314 1.50 -7.02 -21.33
C ASN A 314 3.01 -7.24 -21.54
N ASN A 315 3.36 -8.29 -22.28
CA ASN A 315 4.75 -8.73 -22.50
C ASN A 315 5.51 -9.18 -21.24
N TYR A 316 4.80 -9.76 -20.27
CA TYR A 316 5.37 -10.54 -19.17
C TYR A 316 4.32 -11.52 -18.63
N GLN A 317 4.72 -12.47 -17.80
CA GLN A 317 3.85 -13.47 -17.19
C GLN A 317 3.95 -13.45 -15.66
N PHE A 318 3.01 -14.09 -14.97
CA PHE A 318 3.05 -14.19 -13.50
C PHE A 318 4.35 -14.80 -12.99
N GLU A 319 4.88 -15.81 -13.68
CA GLU A 319 6.12 -16.49 -13.30
C GLU A 319 7.33 -15.55 -13.26
N ASP A 320 7.35 -14.50 -14.07
CA ASP A 320 8.43 -13.50 -14.08
C ASP A 320 8.51 -12.75 -12.74
N ILE A 321 7.39 -12.52 -12.06
CA ILE A 321 7.41 -11.82 -10.76
C ILE A 321 8.02 -12.70 -9.68
N ILE A 322 7.77 -14.01 -9.75
CA ILE A 322 8.35 -15.02 -8.86
C ILE A 322 9.85 -15.14 -9.12
N GLU A 323 10.26 -15.16 -10.39
CA GLU A 323 11.66 -15.23 -10.76
C GLU A 323 12.42 -13.97 -10.35
N SER A 324 11.83 -12.77 -10.49
CA SER A 324 12.44 -11.53 -9.99
C SER A 324 12.72 -11.57 -8.48
N LEU A 325 11.82 -12.15 -7.69
CA LEU A 325 12.02 -12.35 -6.24
C LEU A 325 13.14 -13.36 -5.96
N LYS A 326 13.19 -14.47 -6.71
CA LYS A 326 14.26 -15.49 -6.63
C LYS A 326 15.62 -14.87 -6.95
N VAL A 327 15.72 -14.11 -8.04
CA VAL A 327 16.94 -13.42 -8.47
C VAL A 327 17.46 -12.49 -7.38
N MET A 328 16.61 -11.64 -6.79
CA MET A 328 17.05 -10.75 -5.71
C MET A 328 17.60 -11.53 -4.50
N ASN A 329 16.89 -12.59 -4.08
CA ASN A 329 17.33 -13.40 -2.95
C ASN A 329 18.65 -14.14 -3.24
N GLN A 330 18.85 -14.64 -4.47
CA GLN A 330 20.10 -15.30 -4.89
C GLN A 330 21.31 -14.35 -4.88
N HIS A 331 21.10 -13.05 -5.10
CA HIS A 331 22.15 -12.02 -5.00
C HIS A 331 22.34 -11.50 -3.56
N GLY A 332 21.65 -12.10 -2.57
CA GLY A 332 21.74 -11.72 -1.16
C GLY A 332 21.06 -10.39 -0.84
N GLY A 333 20.21 -9.87 -1.73
CA GLY A 333 19.43 -8.67 -1.48
C GLY A 333 18.10 -8.96 -0.77
N TRP A 334 17.38 -7.89 -0.44
CA TRP A 334 16.13 -7.98 0.32
C TRP A 334 14.91 -8.03 -0.61
N SER A 335 14.27 -9.20 -0.69
CA SER A 335 13.04 -9.40 -1.47
C SER A 335 11.79 -9.21 -0.61
N SER A 336 10.91 -8.31 -1.07
CA SER A 336 9.61 -8.05 -0.45
C SER A 336 8.49 -8.17 -1.48
N ILE A 337 7.29 -8.52 -1.01
CA ILE A 337 6.06 -8.27 -1.76
C ILE A 337 5.27 -7.11 -1.13
N ASN A 338 4.69 -6.26 -1.96
CA ASN A 338 3.64 -5.31 -1.59
C ASN A 338 2.30 -5.98 -1.88
N TYR A 339 1.71 -6.58 -0.84
CA TYR A 339 0.58 -7.48 -0.97
C TYR A 339 -0.71 -6.73 -0.68
N PHE A 340 -1.60 -6.65 -1.67
CA PHE A 340 -2.84 -5.91 -1.54
C PHE A 340 -3.87 -6.75 -0.78
N VAL A 341 -4.04 -6.40 0.50
CA VAL A 341 -4.94 -7.08 1.42
C VAL A 341 -6.37 -6.71 1.08
N PHE A 342 -7.13 -7.74 0.73
CA PHE A 342 -8.55 -7.72 0.45
C PHE A 342 -9.22 -8.84 1.26
N PRO A 343 -9.88 -8.51 2.39
CA PRO A 343 -10.64 -9.49 3.17
C PRO A 343 -11.62 -10.27 2.29
N GLY A 344 -11.52 -11.60 2.37
CA GLY A 344 -12.20 -12.62 1.58
C GLY A 344 -11.48 -13.10 0.32
N ILE A 345 -10.42 -12.42 -0.12
CA ILE A 345 -9.57 -12.93 -1.21
C ILE A 345 -8.22 -13.32 -0.64
N THR A 346 -7.57 -12.38 0.03
CA THR A 346 -6.22 -12.54 0.60
C THR A 346 -6.15 -13.66 1.61
N ASP A 347 -7.21 -13.87 2.39
CA ASP A 347 -7.35 -14.83 3.47
C ASP A 347 -8.21 -16.05 3.10
N SER A 348 -8.48 -16.27 1.81
CA SER A 348 -9.02 -17.55 1.34
C SER A 348 -8.00 -18.68 1.52
N GLU A 349 -8.46 -19.91 1.73
CA GLU A 349 -7.56 -21.07 1.88
C GLU A 349 -6.64 -21.25 0.66
N ALA A 350 -7.18 -21.08 -0.55
CA ALA A 350 -6.42 -21.20 -1.80
C ALA A 350 -5.32 -20.14 -1.91
N GLU A 351 -5.61 -18.92 -1.48
CA GLU A 351 -4.64 -17.83 -1.49
C GLU A 351 -3.55 -18.03 -0.42
N TYR A 352 -3.94 -18.48 0.77
CA TYR A 352 -3.01 -18.86 1.84
C TYR A 352 -2.03 -19.93 1.36
N GLU A 353 -2.50 -21.00 0.74
CA GLU A 353 -1.63 -22.05 0.21
C GLU A 353 -0.71 -21.55 -0.92
N ALA A 354 -1.23 -20.73 -1.84
CA ALA A 354 -0.43 -20.11 -2.89
C ALA A 354 0.67 -19.20 -2.31
N LEU A 355 0.36 -18.41 -1.28
CA LEU A 355 1.33 -17.55 -0.61
C LEU A 355 2.43 -18.36 0.07
N ARG A 356 2.09 -19.47 0.75
CA ARG A 356 3.09 -20.38 1.36
C ARG A 356 4.06 -20.93 0.33
N ILE A 357 3.56 -21.34 -0.83
CA ILE A 357 4.39 -21.81 -1.95
C ILE A 357 5.33 -20.68 -2.41
N LEU A 358 4.79 -19.48 -2.66
CA LEU A 358 5.58 -18.32 -3.07
C LEU A 358 6.70 -18.01 -2.06
N ILE A 359 6.40 -18.00 -0.76
CA ILE A 359 7.39 -17.75 0.30
C ILE A 359 8.52 -18.78 0.24
N ARG A 360 8.18 -20.08 0.19
CA ARG A 360 9.17 -21.18 0.15
C ARG A 360 10.04 -21.13 -1.10
N GLU A 361 9.43 -20.93 -2.26
CA GLU A 361 10.15 -20.96 -3.53
C GLU A 361 11.09 -19.77 -3.72
N THR A 362 10.70 -18.60 -3.23
CA THR A 362 11.47 -17.36 -3.43
C THR A 362 12.47 -17.09 -2.31
N GLY A 363 12.25 -17.69 -1.12
CA GLY A 363 12.98 -17.35 0.10
C GLY A 363 12.69 -15.91 0.55
N LEU A 364 11.46 -15.45 0.31
CA LEU A 364 10.97 -14.09 0.57
C LEU A 364 11.37 -13.57 1.95
N LYS A 365 11.82 -12.32 2.03
CA LYS A 365 12.25 -11.71 3.31
C LYS A 365 11.14 -10.94 4.00
N MET A 366 10.19 -10.39 3.24
CA MET A 366 9.17 -9.53 3.81
C MET A 366 7.85 -9.53 3.04
N ILE A 367 6.75 -9.45 3.77
CA ILE A 367 5.43 -9.07 3.24
C ILE A 367 5.08 -7.67 3.77
N GLN A 368 4.80 -6.76 2.86
CA GLN A 368 4.18 -5.47 3.16
C GLN A 368 2.66 -5.61 3.00
N TRP A 369 1.95 -5.66 4.12
CA TRP A 369 0.50 -5.93 4.20
C TRP A 369 -0.31 -4.66 3.97
N ARG A 370 -0.55 -4.30 2.72
CA ARG A 370 -1.10 -3.00 2.35
C ARG A 370 -2.57 -3.12 1.98
N ASN A 371 -3.41 -2.24 2.51
CA ASN A 371 -4.84 -2.28 2.20
C ASN A 371 -5.06 -2.07 0.71
N PHE A 372 -5.92 -2.87 0.11
CA PHE A 372 -6.24 -2.71 -1.30
C PHE A 372 -7.18 -1.50 -1.47
N ASN A 373 -6.66 -0.46 -2.12
CA ASN A 373 -7.39 0.75 -2.43
C ASN A 373 -8.24 0.60 -3.70
N ILE A 374 -9.40 -0.07 -3.61
CA ILE A 374 -10.29 -0.32 -4.74
C ILE A 374 -11.73 -0.52 -4.26
N ASP A 375 -12.72 -0.13 -5.08
CA ASP A 375 -14.12 -0.49 -4.86
C ASP A 375 -14.28 -2.02 -4.77
N PRO A 376 -14.76 -2.57 -3.64
CA PRO A 376 -14.87 -4.01 -3.43
C PRO A 376 -15.71 -4.74 -4.48
N ASP A 377 -16.90 -4.23 -4.80
CA ASP A 377 -17.83 -4.91 -5.69
C ASP A 377 -17.33 -4.86 -7.13
N TRP A 378 -16.76 -3.71 -7.51
CA TRP A 378 -16.19 -3.50 -8.83
C TRP A 378 -14.98 -4.39 -9.05
N TYR A 379 -14.07 -4.49 -8.06
CA TYR A 379 -12.91 -5.37 -8.13
C TYR A 379 -13.34 -6.83 -8.32
N MET A 380 -14.20 -7.34 -7.43
CA MET A 380 -14.67 -8.73 -7.47
C MET A 380 -15.38 -9.05 -8.80
N GLY A 381 -16.22 -8.14 -9.29
CA GLY A 381 -16.87 -8.27 -10.59
C GLY A 381 -15.88 -8.30 -11.76
N LYS A 382 -14.87 -7.41 -11.78
CA LYS A 382 -13.89 -7.31 -12.88
C LYS A 382 -12.90 -8.47 -12.91
N ILE A 383 -12.61 -9.11 -11.76
CA ILE A 383 -11.80 -10.34 -11.73
C ILE A 383 -12.63 -11.63 -11.89
N GLY A 384 -13.96 -11.50 -11.98
CA GLY A 384 -14.87 -12.65 -12.13
C GLY A 384 -15.02 -13.50 -10.86
N MET A 385 -14.81 -12.90 -9.69
CA MET A 385 -14.90 -13.62 -8.41
C MET A 385 -16.33 -13.58 -7.87
N HIS A 386 -17.10 -14.62 -8.17
CA HIS A 386 -18.48 -14.76 -7.70
C HIS A 386 -18.60 -15.43 -6.33
N GLU A 387 -17.62 -16.24 -5.95
CA GLU A 387 -17.54 -16.93 -4.66
C GLU A 387 -16.09 -16.92 -4.19
N THR A 388 -15.86 -16.71 -2.89
CA THR A 388 -14.51 -16.60 -2.30
C THR A 388 -13.98 -17.88 -1.67
N GLY A 389 -14.82 -18.91 -1.54
CA GLY A 389 -14.47 -20.15 -0.86
C GLY A 389 -14.36 -20.00 0.66
N GLU A 390 -13.71 -20.97 1.32
CA GLU A 390 -13.47 -20.91 2.76
C GLU A 390 -12.41 -19.84 3.09
N MET A 391 -12.72 -19.03 4.11
CA MET A 391 -11.91 -17.90 4.55
C MET A 391 -11.37 -18.17 5.95
N LEU A 392 -10.08 -17.93 6.14
CA LEU A 392 -9.40 -18.06 7.43
C LEU A 392 -9.59 -16.83 8.31
N GLY A 393 -9.79 -15.66 7.72
CA GLY A 393 -9.65 -14.37 8.39
C GLY A 393 -8.22 -13.83 8.29
N VAL A 394 -8.07 -12.58 7.85
CA VAL A 394 -6.78 -11.92 7.62
C VAL A 394 -5.82 -12.02 8.83
N LYS A 395 -6.32 -11.79 10.05
CA LYS A 395 -5.51 -11.86 11.28
C LYS A 395 -4.98 -13.29 11.52
N GLN A 396 -5.86 -14.29 11.39
CA GLN A 396 -5.49 -15.68 11.58
C GLN A 396 -4.50 -16.15 10.51
N MET A 397 -4.73 -15.78 9.24
CA MET A 397 -3.79 -16.06 8.15
C MET A 397 -2.40 -15.47 8.44
N MET A 398 -2.34 -14.22 8.91
CA MET A 398 -1.09 -13.57 9.32
C MET A 398 -0.37 -14.33 10.45
N GLU A 399 -1.11 -14.80 11.44
CA GLU A 399 -0.58 -15.59 12.56
C GLU A 399 0.00 -16.93 12.07
N LEU A 400 -0.75 -17.67 11.25
CA LEU A 400 -0.32 -18.93 10.66
C LEU A 400 0.95 -18.79 9.81
N ILE A 401 1.02 -17.76 8.96
CA ILE A 401 2.23 -17.48 8.17
C ILE A 401 3.42 -17.15 9.08
N ARG A 402 3.22 -16.41 10.17
CA ARG A 402 4.29 -16.06 11.12
C ARG A 402 4.80 -17.27 11.89
N GLU A 403 3.91 -18.18 12.27
CA GLU A 403 4.26 -19.43 12.93
C GLU A 403 5.08 -20.35 12.03
N GLU A 404 4.69 -20.46 10.76
CA GLU A 404 5.38 -21.30 9.79
C GLU A 404 6.70 -20.70 9.28
N PHE A 405 6.74 -19.39 9.07
CA PHE A 405 7.90 -18.68 8.52
C PHE A 405 8.40 -17.61 9.51
N PRO A 406 9.03 -17.99 10.64
CA PRO A 406 9.43 -17.06 11.70
C PRO A 406 10.49 -16.02 11.25
N ASP A 407 11.25 -16.32 10.20
CA ASP A 407 12.24 -15.39 9.64
C ASP A 407 11.62 -14.34 8.71
N LEU A 408 10.42 -14.61 8.15
CA LEU A 408 9.70 -13.70 7.27
C LEU A 408 9.22 -12.48 8.05
N LYS A 409 9.55 -11.28 7.57
CA LYS A 409 9.18 -10.03 8.24
C LYS A 409 7.86 -9.50 7.74
N PHE A 410 7.07 -8.97 8.67
CA PHE A 410 5.83 -8.27 8.36
C PHE A 410 6.10 -6.79 8.60
N GLY A 411 5.61 -5.96 7.69
CA GLY A 411 5.67 -4.51 7.90
C GLY A 411 4.85 -3.79 6.85
N TYR A 412 5.16 -2.51 6.68
CA TYR A 412 4.45 -1.66 5.73
C TYR A 412 5.44 -0.94 4.83
N PHE A 413 6.62 -0.54 5.31
CA PHE A 413 7.58 0.29 4.56
C PHE A 413 8.81 -0.47 4.06
N ASN A 414 9.50 0.10 3.08
CA ASN A 414 10.79 -0.42 2.61
C ASN A 414 11.84 -0.33 3.73
N PRO A 415 12.55 -1.40 4.09
CA PRO A 415 13.48 -1.34 5.21
C PRO A 415 14.80 -0.64 4.83
N PRO A 416 15.36 0.19 5.73
CA PRO A 416 16.69 0.77 5.54
C PRO A 416 17.77 -0.30 5.78
N MET A 417 19.02 -0.02 5.39
CA MET A 417 20.10 -1.00 5.52
C MET A 417 20.39 -1.37 6.98
N GLU A 418 20.19 -0.43 7.90
CA GLU A 418 20.30 -0.63 9.35
C GLU A 418 19.31 -1.71 9.83
N ARG A 419 18.10 -1.75 9.26
CA ARG A 419 17.07 -2.75 9.58
C ARG A 419 17.33 -4.09 8.90
N ILE A 420 17.83 -4.05 7.65
CA ILE A 420 18.15 -5.26 6.86
C ILE A 420 19.32 -6.02 7.47
N LYS A 421 20.40 -5.32 7.88
CA LYS A 421 21.63 -5.91 8.41
C LYS A 421 21.64 -6.07 9.93
N GLY A 422 20.86 -5.25 10.64
CA GLY A 422 20.77 -5.23 12.10
C GLY A 422 19.57 -6.00 12.63
N ASP A 423 19.06 -5.57 13.78
CA ASP A 423 17.81 -6.10 14.33
C ASP A 423 16.61 -5.38 13.72
N TYR A 424 15.85 -6.13 12.92
CA TYR A 424 14.66 -5.66 12.24
C TYR A 424 13.62 -5.03 13.18
N ASN A 425 13.56 -5.49 14.43
CA ASN A 425 12.56 -5.07 15.41
C ASN A 425 12.98 -3.88 16.28
N SER A 426 14.18 -3.33 16.08
CA SER A 426 14.67 -2.16 16.85
C SER A 426 15.40 -1.12 15.98
N SER A 427 15.85 -1.48 14.78
CA SER A 427 16.65 -0.60 13.91
C SER A 427 15.77 0.19 12.93
N TYR A 428 14.85 1.01 13.44
CA TYR A 428 13.88 1.76 12.63
C TYR A 428 13.69 3.21 13.13
N ALA A 429 13.07 4.06 12.31
CA ALA A 429 12.79 5.44 12.70
C ALA A 429 11.75 5.49 13.82
N GLY A 430 12.08 6.16 14.94
CA GLY A 430 11.22 6.24 16.12
C GLY A 430 11.46 5.16 17.18
N ALA A 431 12.39 4.22 16.96
CA ALA A 431 12.83 3.33 18.01
C ALA A 431 13.53 4.11 19.15
N ALA A 432 13.20 3.78 20.40
CA ALA A 432 13.92 4.31 21.56
C ALA A 432 15.39 3.85 21.49
N LYS A 433 16.32 4.80 21.64
CA LYS A 433 17.76 4.50 21.69
C LYS A 433 18.16 3.89 23.02
#